data_AF-A0AA47MXV0-F1
#
_entry.id   AF-A0AA47MXV0-F1
#
_cell.length_a   1.000
_cell.length_b   1.000
_cell.length_c   1.000
_cell.angle_alpha   90.00
_cell.angle_beta   90.00
_cell.angle_gamma   90.00
#
_symmetry.space_group_name_H-M   'P 1'
#
loop_
_entity.id
_entity.type
_entity.pdbx_description
1 polymer ?
#
loop_
_entity_poly.entity_id
_entity_poly.type
_entity_poly.pdbx_seq_one_letter_code
_entity_poly.pdbx_strand_id
1 'polypeptide(L)'
;MEEDEPKYLNILSNLVVVFDNRFKDFQENATAFELLAQPFSVPVDAVSEELQMELLELQADSDRHSKFRELTLQDFYRRVPAHRYAKIRKHAQVMLSLFGSTSVCEQAFSLLNLNKCKLRNV
;
A
#
# COMPACT_ATOMS: atom_id res chain seq x y z
N MET A 1 -32.70 -23.15 18.77
CA MET A 1 -32.11 -21.94 18.16
C MET A 1 -31.01 -21.32 19.02
N GLU A 2 -30.95 -21.57 20.34
CA GLU A 2 -29.88 -21.05 21.23
C GLU A 2 -28.58 -21.88 21.28
N GLU A 3 -28.60 -23.17 20.86
CA GLU A 3 -27.41 -24.03 21.02
C GLU A 3 -26.22 -23.69 20.11
N ASP A 4 -26.47 -23.02 18.97
CA ASP A 4 -25.40 -22.68 18.01
C ASP A 4 -24.80 -21.27 18.22
N GLU A 5 -25.45 -20.39 18.99
CA GLU A 5 -24.96 -19.03 19.28
C GLU A 5 -23.52 -19.02 19.85
N PRO A 6 -23.18 -19.79 20.91
CA PRO A 6 -21.82 -19.81 21.45
C PRO A 6 -20.79 -20.37 20.46
N LYS A 7 -21.21 -21.28 19.57
CA LYS A 7 -20.36 -21.84 18.51
C LYS A 7 -20.02 -20.79 17.45
N TYR A 8 -21.01 -20.02 16.99
CA TYR A 8 -20.77 -18.95 16.01
C TYR A 8 -19.91 -17.81 16.60
N LEU A 9 -20.14 -17.44 17.86
CA LEU A 9 -19.30 -16.47 18.57
C LEU A 9 -17.83 -16.91 18.62
N ASN A 10 -17.58 -18.19 18.92
CA ASN A 10 -16.23 -18.74 18.92
C ASN A 10 -15.59 -18.73 17.51
N ILE A 11 -16.36 -19.05 16.47
CA ILE A 11 -15.87 -18.99 15.07
C ILE A 11 -15.49 -17.54 14.70
N LEU A 12 -16.35 -16.57 15.01
CA LEU A 12 -16.08 -15.16 14.72
C LEU A 12 -14.85 -14.65 15.46
N SER A 13 -14.71 -14.99 16.75
CA SER A 13 -13.54 -14.63 17.55
C SER A 13 -12.25 -15.20 16.96
N ASN A 14 -12.25 -16.48 16.59
CA ASN A 14 -11.10 -17.11 15.94
C ASN A 14 -10.79 -16.49 14.58
N LEU A 15 -11.81 -16.11 13.81
CA LEU A 15 -11.62 -15.45 12.52
C LEU A 15 -10.93 -14.10 12.68
N VAL A 16 -11.32 -13.31 13.68
CA VAL A 16 -10.67 -12.02 14.00
C VAL A 16 -9.20 -12.25 14.36
N VAL A 17 -8.90 -13.20 15.25
CA VAL A 17 -7.51 -13.50 15.65
C VAL A 17 -6.65 -13.97 14.47
N VAL A 18 -7.18 -14.84 13.61
CA VAL A 18 -6.46 -15.29 12.41
C VAL A 18 -6.26 -14.14 11.44
N PHE A 19 -7.25 -13.27 11.26
CA PHE A 19 -7.15 -12.09 10.42
C PHE A 19 -6.07 -11.14 10.92
N ASP A 20 -6.10 -10.76 12.20
CA ASP A 20 -5.12 -9.86 12.79
C ASP A 20 -3.70 -10.43 12.69
N ASN A 21 -3.53 -11.73 12.96
CA ASN A 21 -2.24 -12.40 12.81
C ASN A 21 -1.77 -12.44 11.35
N ARG A 22 -2.69 -12.61 10.41
CA ARG A 22 -2.38 -12.67 8.97
C ARG A 22 -1.90 -11.33 8.42
N PHE A 23 -2.39 -10.22 8.97
CA PHE A 23 -2.07 -8.85 8.53
C PHE A 23 -1.24 -8.05 9.55
N LYS A 24 -0.58 -8.74 10.49
CA LYS A 24 0.24 -8.12 11.54
C LYS A 24 1.38 -7.30 10.96
N ASP A 25 1.96 -7.77 9.86
CA ASP A 25 2.99 -7.08 9.08
C ASP A 25 2.52 -5.73 8.53
N PHE A 26 1.26 -5.58 8.12
CA PHE A 26 0.69 -4.29 7.73
C PHE A 26 0.61 -3.32 8.91
N GLN A 27 0.27 -3.81 10.10
CA GLN A 27 0.23 -3.00 11.31
C GLN A 27 1.64 -2.54 11.72
N GLU A 28 2.62 -3.45 11.66
CA GLU A 28 4.02 -3.15 11.96
C GLU A 28 4.65 -2.14 10.98
N ASN A 29 4.15 -2.11 9.74
CA ASN A 29 4.60 -1.19 8.69
C ASN A 29 3.62 -0.03 8.44
N ALA A 30 2.68 0.24 9.34
CA ALA A 30 1.64 1.25 9.14
C ALA A 30 2.22 2.63 8.78
N THR A 31 3.28 3.06 9.47
CA THR A 31 3.94 4.34 9.19
C THR A 31 4.63 4.38 7.82
N ALA A 32 5.15 3.25 7.35
CA ALA A 32 5.73 3.15 6.02
C ALA A 32 4.67 3.33 4.92
N PHE A 33 3.47 2.76 5.12
CA PHE A 33 2.32 2.98 4.25
C PHE A 33 1.77 4.39 4.35
N GLU A 34 1.74 4.97 5.55
CA GLU A 34 1.30 6.36 5.77
C GLU A 34 2.24 7.35 5.08
N LEU A 35 3.57 7.16 5.16
CA LEU A 35 4.54 7.96 4.43
C LEU A 35 4.33 7.88 2.90
N LEU A 36 3.98 6.70 2.38
CA LEU A 36 3.63 6.55 0.97
C LEU A 36 2.34 7.30 0.66
N ALA A 37 1.28 7.07 1.44
CA ALA A 37 -0.06 7.53 1.12
C ALA A 37 -0.27 9.02 1.41
N GLN A 38 0.42 9.59 2.40
CA GLN A 38 0.22 10.93 2.93
C GLN A 38 1.57 11.60 3.32
N PRO A 39 2.53 11.74 2.38
CA PRO A 39 3.85 12.29 2.68
C PRO A 39 3.83 13.74 3.20
N PHE A 40 2.74 14.48 2.98
CA PHE A 40 2.59 15.89 3.39
C PHE A 40 1.98 16.09 4.79
N SER A 41 1.44 15.04 5.41
CA SER A 41 0.82 15.13 6.75
C SER A 41 1.42 14.15 7.76
N VAL A 42 2.19 13.16 7.33
CA VAL A 42 2.87 12.22 8.24
C VAL A 42 3.85 12.98 9.15
N PRO A 43 3.84 12.74 10.47
CA PRO A 43 4.83 13.31 11.38
C PRO A 43 6.24 12.87 11.01
N VAL A 44 7.17 13.82 10.95
CA VAL A 44 8.57 13.54 10.55
C VAL A 44 9.27 12.66 11.58
N ASP A 45 8.97 12.84 12.86
CA ASP A 45 9.51 12.04 13.97
C ASP A 45 9.00 10.58 13.97
N ALA A 46 7.88 10.30 13.29
CA ALA A 46 7.36 8.95 13.16
C ALA A 46 8.11 8.10 12.11
N VAL A 47 8.86 8.72 11.18
CA VAL A 47 9.59 8.00 10.13
C VAL A 47 11.06 7.74 10.52
N SER A 48 11.67 6.76 9.85
CA SER A 48 13.11 6.44 10.00
C SER A 48 13.99 7.68 9.81
N GLU A 49 15.00 7.86 10.68
CA GLU A 49 15.92 9.00 10.68
C GLU A 49 16.54 9.27 9.31
N GLU A 50 16.80 8.21 8.53
CA GLU A 50 17.40 8.36 7.20
C GLU A 50 16.51 9.11 6.21
N LEU A 51 15.18 9.11 6.41
CA LEU A 51 14.18 9.73 5.55
C LEU A 51 13.80 11.14 6.01
N GLN A 52 14.03 11.48 7.28
CA GLN A 52 13.50 12.70 7.90
C GLN A 52 13.91 13.99 7.17
N MET A 53 15.17 14.10 6.75
CA MET A 53 15.65 15.28 6.03
C MET A 53 14.97 15.45 4.66
N GLU A 54 14.89 14.38 3.87
CA GLU A 54 14.21 14.45 2.56
C GLU A 54 12.71 14.69 2.73
N LEU A 55 12.09 14.14 3.78
CA LEU A 55 10.68 14.35 4.09
C LEU A 55 10.40 15.81 4.47
N LEU A 56 11.21 16.42 5.34
CA LEU A 56 11.09 17.84 5.69
C LEU A 56 11.17 18.74 4.46
N GLU A 57 12.16 18.48 3.61
CA GLU A 57 12.31 19.23 2.36
C GLU A 57 11.12 19.04 1.42
N LEU A 58 10.60 17.80 1.31
CA LEU A 58 9.45 17.50 0.49
C LEU A 58 8.18 18.19 1.01
N GLN A 59 7.96 18.18 2.34
CA GLN A 59 6.81 18.81 2.99
C GLN A 59 6.83 20.34 2.84
N ALA A 60 8.02 20.94 2.79
CA ALA A 60 8.18 22.37 2.52
C ALA A 60 8.01 22.75 1.03
N ASP A 61 8.02 21.78 0.11
CA ASP A 61 7.94 22.00 -1.33
C ASP A 61 6.48 22.12 -1.81
N SER A 62 5.99 23.36 -1.88
CA SER A 62 4.60 23.66 -2.28
C SER A 62 4.22 23.16 -3.68
N ASP A 63 5.17 23.17 -4.64
CA ASP A 63 4.95 22.66 -5.99
C ASP A 63 4.77 21.14 -5.97
N ARG A 64 5.55 20.43 -5.15
CA ARG A 64 5.37 18.99 -4.94
C ARG A 64 4.04 18.72 -4.26
N HIS A 65 3.66 19.52 -3.28
CA HIS A 65 2.37 19.36 -2.61
C HIS A 65 1.19 19.54 -3.58
N SER A 66 1.24 20.51 -4.49
CA SER A 66 0.20 20.67 -5.52
C SER A 66 0.14 19.45 -6.43
N LYS A 67 1.30 19.03 -6.96
CA LYS A 67 1.41 17.85 -7.83
C LYS A 67 0.91 16.58 -7.17
N PHE A 68 1.10 16.42 -5.86
CA PHE A 68 0.58 15.26 -5.12
C PHE A 68 -0.95 15.19 -5.16
N ARG A 69 -1.64 16.33 -5.09
CA ARG A 69 -3.11 16.39 -5.15
C ARG A 69 -3.65 16.18 -6.57
N GLU A 70 -2.86 16.52 -7.59
CA GLU A 70 -3.26 16.44 -8.99
C GLU A 70 -3.00 15.08 -9.64
N LEU A 71 -2.04 14.32 -9.11
CA LEU A 71 -1.52 13.11 -9.75
C LEU A 71 -1.93 11.84 -9.00
N THR A 72 -1.91 10.72 -9.73
CA THR A 72 -1.95 9.41 -9.09
C THR A 72 -0.69 9.22 -8.22
N LEU A 73 -0.79 8.36 -7.21
CA LEU A 73 0.31 8.04 -6.30
C LEU A 73 1.57 7.61 -7.07
N GLN A 74 1.41 6.73 -8.06
CA GLN A 74 2.52 6.24 -8.88
C GLN A 74 3.14 7.35 -9.75
N ASP A 75 2.32 8.18 -10.38
CA ASP A 75 2.80 9.26 -11.24
C ASP A 75 3.47 10.38 -10.46
N PHE A 76 3.00 10.66 -9.24
CA PHE A 76 3.64 11.58 -8.33
C PHE A 76 5.08 11.14 -8.04
N TYR A 77 5.26 9.94 -7.48
CA TYR A 77 6.59 9.44 -7.10
C TYR A 77 7.51 9.23 -8.32
N ARG A 78 6.96 8.95 -9.50
CA ARG A 78 7.72 8.93 -10.77
C ARG A 78 8.31 10.30 -11.11
N ARG A 79 7.61 11.39 -10.78
CA ARG A 79 7.99 12.79 -11.07
C ARG A 79 8.75 13.47 -9.93
N VAL A 80 8.96 12.79 -8.81
CA VAL A 80 9.80 13.26 -7.69
C VAL A 80 11.28 13.28 -8.14
N PRO A 81 11.98 14.42 -8.03
CA PRO A 81 13.38 14.52 -8.45
C PRO A 81 14.31 13.59 -7.67
N ALA A 82 14.92 12.64 -8.38
CA ALA A 82 15.78 11.62 -7.77
C ALA A 82 17.06 12.17 -7.12
N HIS A 83 17.57 13.31 -7.61
CA HIS A 83 18.79 13.91 -7.07
C HIS A 83 18.58 14.56 -5.68
N ARG A 84 17.32 14.86 -5.32
CA ARG A 84 16.97 15.55 -4.07
C ARG A 84 16.23 14.64 -3.09
N TYR A 85 15.42 13.72 -3.59
CA TYR A 85 14.55 12.87 -2.79
C TYR A 85 14.81 11.37 -3.10
N ALA A 86 16.07 10.98 -3.11
CA ALA A 86 16.48 9.63 -3.52
C ALA A 86 15.89 8.56 -2.61
N LYS A 87 15.91 8.78 -1.30
CA LYS A 87 15.46 7.82 -0.29
C LYS A 87 13.93 7.75 -0.23
N ILE A 88 13.23 8.89 -0.28
CA ILE A 88 11.77 8.92 -0.37
C ILE A 88 11.29 8.20 -1.63
N ARG A 89 11.96 8.40 -2.77
CA ARG A 89 11.60 7.71 -4.01
C ARG A 89 11.84 6.21 -3.92
N LYS A 90 12.96 5.79 -3.30
CA LYS A 90 13.25 4.38 -3.05
C LYS A 90 12.21 3.74 -2.12
N HIS A 91 11.85 4.42 -1.04
CA HIS A 91 10.78 4.00 -0.13
C HIS A 91 9.48 3.75 -0.88
N ALA A 92 9.06 4.71 -1.70
CA ALA A 92 7.85 4.60 -2.49
C ALA A 92 7.89 3.42 -3.49
N GLN A 93 9.04 3.19 -4.13
CA GLN A 93 9.22 2.04 -5.02
C GLN A 93 9.05 0.70 -4.30
N VAL A 94 9.66 0.56 -3.10
CA VAL A 94 9.51 -0.65 -2.29
C VAL A 94 8.04 -0.85 -1.92
N MET A 95 7.38 0.16 -1.37
CA MET A 95 5.98 0.05 -0.94
C MET A 95 5.03 -0.23 -2.11
N LEU A 96 5.20 0.44 -3.26
CA LEU A 96 4.39 0.19 -4.46
C LEU A 96 4.62 -1.21 -5.03
N SER A 97 5.82 -1.79 -4.87
CA SER A 97 6.12 -3.14 -5.34
C SER A 97 5.41 -4.23 -4.53
N LEU A 98 5.08 -3.98 -3.26
CA LEU A 98 4.35 -4.93 -2.40
C LEU A 98 2.97 -5.28 -2.98
N PHE A 99 2.33 -4.32 -3.64
CA PHE A 99 1.02 -4.48 -4.29
C PHE A 99 1.12 -4.74 -5.80
N GLY A 100 2.33 -4.75 -6.36
CA GLY A 100 2.53 -5.00 -7.78
C GLY A 100 2.25 -6.44 -8.17
N SER A 101 2.56 -7.40 -7.29
CA SER A 101 2.35 -8.82 -7.57
C SER A 101 0.87 -9.18 -7.65
N THR A 102 0.00 -8.57 -6.84
CA THR A 102 -1.46 -8.78 -6.90
C THR A 102 -2.03 -8.26 -8.21
N SER A 103 -1.72 -7.03 -8.63
CA SER A 103 -2.20 -6.50 -9.92
C SER A 103 -1.69 -7.31 -11.11
N VAL A 104 -0.43 -7.76 -11.09
CA VAL A 104 0.13 -8.62 -12.15
C VAL A 104 -0.53 -10.01 -12.13
N CYS A 105 -0.77 -10.59 -10.96
CA CYS A 105 -1.46 -11.88 -10.82
C CYS A 105 -2.92 -11.79 -11.28
N GLU A 106 -3.64 -10.72 -10.91
CA GLU A 106 -5.02 -10.47 -11.34
C GLU A 106 -5.12 -10.26 -12.84
N GLN A 107 -4.17 -9.53 -13.44
CA GLN A 107 -4.11 -9.34 -14.88
C GLN A 107 -3.80 -10.66 -15.59
N ALA A 108 -2.85 -11.45 -15.10
CA ALA A 108 -2.54 -12.78 -15.63
C ALA A 108 -3.75 -13.74 -15.50
N PHE A 109 -4.45 -13.74 -14.37
CA PHE A 109 -5.64 -14.56 -14.14
C PHE A 109 -6.80 -14.13 -15.03
N SER A 110 -7.01 -12.83 -15.22
CA SER A 110 -8.00 -12.28 -16.15
C SER A 110 -7.71 -12.71 -17.59
N LEU A 111 -6.45 -12.68 -18.01
CA LEU A 111 -6.01 -13.18 -19.33
C LEU A 111 -6.23 -14.69 -19.48
N LEU A 112 -5.94 -15.48 -18.44
CA LEU A 112 -6.22 -16.92 -18.43
C LEU A 112 -7.73 -17.23 -18.55
N ASN A 113 -8.58 -16.47 -17.86
CA ASN A 113 -10.03 -16.60 -17.97
C ASN A 113 -10.55 -16.22 -19.37
N LEU A 114 -10.00 -15.16 -19.97
CA LEU A 114 -10.34 -14.78 -21.35
C LEU A 114 -10.01 -15.91 -22.35
N ASN A 115 -8.87 -16.58 -22.17
CA ASN A 115 -8.45 -17.70 -23.00
C ASN A 115 -9.31 -18.96 -22.78
N LYS A 116 -9.71 -19.25 -21.54
CA LYS A 116 -10.65 -20.35 -21.24
C LYS A 116 -12.02 -20.16 -21.87
N CYS A 117 -12.53 -18.93 -21.94
CA CYS A 117 -13.83 -18.65 -22.57
C CYS A 117 -13.82 -18.83 -24.10
N LYS A 118 -12.69 -18.59 -24.77
CA LYS A 118 -12.58 -18.78 -26.23
C LYS A 118 -12.55 -20.25 -26.66
N LEU A 119 -12.03 -21.13 -25.81
CA LEU A 119 -11.91 -22.58 -26.08
C LEU A 119 -13.15 -23.40 -25.69
N ARG A 120 -14.18 -22.78 -25.10
CA ARG A 120 -15.47 -23.44 -24.78
C ARG A 120 -16.58 -23.21 -25.80
N ASN A 121 -16.35 -22.35 -26.81
CA ASN A 121 -17.34 -22.03 -27.83
C ASN A 121 -17.12 -22.81 -29.14
N VAL A 122 -16.53 -24.02 -29.06
CA VAL A 122 -16.45 -24.99 -30.16
C VAL A 122 -17.27 -26.21 -29.78
#